data_AF-A0AB38NY13-F1
#
_entry.id   AF-A0AB38NY13-F1
#
_cell.length_a   1.000
_cell.length_b   1.000
_cell.length_c   1.000
_cell.angle_alpha   90.00
_cell.angle_beta   90.00
_cell.angle_gamma   90.00
#
_symmetry.space_group_name_H-M   'P 1'
#
loop_
_entity.id
_entity.type
_entity.pdbx_description
1 polymer ?
#
loop_
_entity_poly.entity_id
_entity_poly.type
_entity_poly.pdbx_seq_one_letter_code
_entity_poly.pdbx_strand_id
1 'polypeptide(L)'
;MEQVKRKEDITSIFKSLNRRISNKELFSEILKNHNVSDLNITGLELPPGLSLHRVDGRRGYGNQSFEIVLLDRVGERILYYLFVTPSYQVIFEGKNVMQAFSWRSLWLANDELISHVCNRIFDEYLLHRFRIAVLAINAELEGMSFWTKRILSSLSNGHPVYAYDLNTSECYSIQDELSVLQEWSLWLWQDKKKAINRVALLGE
;
A
#
# COMPACT_ATOMS: atom_id res chain seq x y z
N MET A 1 -4.01 -20.57 -2.61
CA MET A 1 -2.59 -20.95 -2.64
C MET A 1 -1.69 -19.75 -2.97
N GLU A 2 -2.01 -18.97 -4.01
CA GLU A 2 -1.18 -17.81 -4.42
C GLU A 2 -1.18 -16.65 -3.42
N GLN A 3 -2.30 -16.33 -2.77
CA GLN A 3 -2.35 -15.29 -1.74
C GLN A 3 -1.57 -15.63 -0.47
N VAL A 4 -1.60 -16.90 -0.04
CA VAL A 4 -0.86 -17.35 1.14
C VAL A 4 0.64 -17.22 0.89
N LYS A 5 1.10 -17.68 -0.27
CA LYS A 5 2.49 -17.52 -0.70
C LYS A 5 2.88 -16.03 -0.77
N ARG A 6 2.04 -15.19 -1.38
CA ARG A 6 2.27 -13.74 -1.42
C ARG A 6 2.35 -13.13 -0.03
N LYS A 7 1.45 -13.51 0.89
CA LYS A 7 1.48 -13.06 2.28
C LYS A 7 2.79 -13.41 2.96
N GLU A 8 3.24 -14.66 2.82
CA GLU A 8 4.50 -15.14 3.39
C GLU A 8 5.70 -14.37 2.81
N ASP A 9 5.71 -14.16 1.50
CA ASP A 9 6.74 -13.39 0.81
C ASP A 9 6.77 -11.93 1.30
N ILE A 10 5.62 -11.25 1.38
CA ILE A 10 5.49 -9.88 1.92
C ILE A 10 5.95 -9.81 3.39
N THR A 11 5.48 -10.74 4.20
CA THR A 11 5.86 -10.82 5.62
C THR A 11 7.37 -11.02 5.78
N SER A 12 7.98 -11.87 4.95
CA SER A 12 9.41 -12.14 4.96
C SER A 12 10.22 -10.88 4.64
N ILE A 13 9.79 -10.12 3.62
CA ILE A 13 10.42 -8.83 3.25
C ILE A 13 10.32 -7.84 4.40
N PHE A 14 9.14 -7.67 4.99
CA PHE A 14 8.93 -6.71 6.06
C PHE A 14 9.77 -7.06 7.30
N LYS A 15 9.88 -8.35 7.62
CA LYS A 15 10.79 -8.83 8.67
C LYS A 15 12.26 -8.56 8.33
N SER A 16 12.65 -8.72 7.07
CA SER A 16 14.01 -8.43 6.60
C SER A 16 14.34 -6.94 6.70
N LEU A 17 13.42 -6.06 6.30
CA LEU A 17 13.55 -4.61 6.37
C LEU A 17 13.73 -4.08 7.81
N ASN A 18 13.23 -4.80 8.82
CA ASN A 18 13.48 -4.49 10.24
C ASN A 18 14.90 -4.82 10.70
N ARG A 19 15.67 -5.61 9.94
CA ARG A 19 17.06 -5.96 10.26
C ARG A 19 17.99 -4.99 9.56
N ARG A 20 18.85 -4.31 10.34
CA ARG A 20 19.78 -3.27 9.83
C ARG A 20 20.62 -3.75 8.65
N ILE A 21 21.19 -4.96 8.73
CA ILE A 21 22.05 -5.53 7.68
C ILE A 21 21.23 -5.71 6.39
N SER A 22 20.11 -6.42 6.47
CA SER A 22 19.29 -6.71 5.30
C SER A 22 18.61 -5.48 4.69
N ASN A 23 18.26 -4.48 5.52
CA ASN A 23 17.77 -3.19 5.04
C ASN A 23 18.83 -2.45 4.21
N LYS A 24 20.07 -2.39 4.71
CA LYS A 24 21.20 -1.78 4.00
C LYS A 24 21.58 -2.54 2.73
N GLU A 25 21.51 -3.87 2.75
CA GLU A 25 21.70 -4.69 1.56
C GLU A 25 20.67 -4.34 0.48
N LEU A 26 19.38 -4.26 0.85
CA LEU A 26 18.33 -3.88 -0.09
C LEU A 26 18.46 -2.43 -0.58
N PHE A 27 18.85 -1.49 0.28
CA PHE A 27 19.20 -0.13 -0.13
C PHE A 27 20.27 -0.15 -1.23
N SER A 28 21.33 -0.93 -1.04
CA SER A 28 22.43 -1.05 -1.99
C SER A 28 22.02 -1.73 -3.29
N GLU A 29 21.13 -2.73 -3.21
CA GLU A 29 20.56 -3.42 -4.38
C GLU A 29 19.71 -2.46 -5.22
N ILE A 30 18.84 -1.67 -4.58
CA ILE A 30 17.98 -0.69 -5.26
C ILE A 30 18.84 0.31 -6.02
N LEU A 31 19.88 0.89 -5.40
CA LEU A 31 20.73 1.87 -6.07
C LEU A 31 21.52 1.31 -7.27
N LYS A 32 21.72 -0.02 -7.33
CA LYS A 32 22.37 -0.69 -8.46
C LYS A 32 21.40 -1.06 -9.59
N ASN A 33 20.10 -1.03 -9.32
CA ASN A 33 19.10 -1.49 -10.27
C ASN A 33 18.87 -0.43 -11.36
N HIS A 34 18.87 -0.87 -12.62
CA HIS A 34 18.71 -0.01 -13.79
C HIS A 34 17.26 0.47 -14.01
N ASN A 35 16.27 -0.18 -13.37
CA ASN A 35 14.85 0.17 -13.49
C ASN A 35 14.37 1.02 -12.30
N VAL A 36 15.21 1.95 -11.86
CA VAL A 36 14.90 2.89 -10.78
C VAL A 36 14.73 4.29 -11.36
N SER A 37 13.63 4.93 -10.98
CA SER A 37 13.34 6.31 -11.37
C SER A 37 13.04 7.15 -10.14
N ASP A 38 13.51 8.40 -10.14
CA ASP A 38 13.12 9.38 -9.14
C ASP A 38 11.60 9.60 -9.21
N LEU A 39 10.94 9.50 -8.06
CA LEU A 39 9.50 9.69 -7.96
C LEU A 39 9.20 11.04 -7.32
N ASN A 40 8.72 11.97 -8.13
CA ASN A 40 8.23 13.27 -7.66
C ASN A 40 6.74 13.19 -7.38
N ILE A 41 6.32 13.62 -6.19
CA ILE A 41 4.92 13.66 -5.77
C ILE A 41 4.54 15.10 -5.48
N THR A 42 3.39 15.53 -6.03
CA THR A 42 2.86 16.87 -5.84
C THR A 42 2.73 17.19 -4.35
N GLY A 43 3.26 18.35 -3.93
CA GLY A 43 3.17 18.79 -2.54
C GLY A 43 3.97 17.96 -1.54
N LEU A 44 4.94 17.16 -1.99
CA LEU A 44 5.89 16.44 -1.15
C LEU A 44 7.30 17.00 -1.33
N GLU A 45 7.79 17.70 -0.30
CA GLU A 45 9.17 18.15 -0.22
C GLU A 45 9.95 17.24 0.74
N LEU A 46 11.09 16.73 0.28
CA LEU A 46 11.93 15.84 1.07
C LEU A 46 13.15 16.59 1.63
N PRO A 47 13.50 16.39 2.91
CA PRO A 47 14.73 16.89 3.47
C PRO A 47 15.97 16.43 2.67
N PRO A 48 17.07 17.21 2.69
CA PRO A 48 18.33 16.81 2.09
C PRO A 48 18.79 15.43 2.57
N GLY A 49 19.29 14.61 1.64
CA GLY A 49 19.73 13.25 1.93
C GLY A 49 18.62 12.20 1.84
N LEU A 50 17.35 12.61 1.78
CA LEU A 50 16.23 11.71 1.50
C LEU A 50 15.84 11.77 0.02
N SER A 51 15.42 10.64 -0.53
CA SER A 51 14.93 10.57 -1.91
C SER A 51 13.88 9.47 -2.06
N LEU A 52 12.86 9.74 -2.88
CA LEU A 52 11.78 8.81 -3.17
C LEU A 52 11.97 8.23 -4.57
N HIS A 53 11.89 6.91 -4.69
CA HIS A 53 12.13 6.20 -5.94
C HIS A 53 11.02 5.23 -6.25
N ARG A 54 10.72 5.06 -7.54
CA ARG A 54 9.94 3.94 -8.06
C ARG A 54 10.90 2.90 -8.65
N VAL A 55 10.65 1.63 -8.33
CA VAL A 55 11.42 0.49 -8.83
C VAL A 55 10.47 -0.47 -9.55
N ASP A 56 10.72 -0.70 -10.83
CA ASP A 56 9.86 -1.56 -11.67
C ASP A 56 10.48 -2.93 -11.92
N GLY A 57 9.66 -3.98 -11.87
CA GLY A 57 10.03 -5.33 -12.35
C GLY A 57 11.04 -6.12 -11.51
N ARG A 58 11.62 -5.56 -10.44
CA ARG A 58 12.65 -6.23 -9.62
C ARG A 58 12.20 -7.57 -9.03
N ARG A 59 10.92 -7.70 -8.71
CA ARG A 59 10.37 -8.86 -7.99
C ARG A 59 9.71 -9.93 -8.86
N GLY A 60 9.64 -9.73 -10.18
CA GLY A 60 9.05 -10.72 -11.09
C GLY A 60 7.57 -11.02 -10.87
N TYR A 61 6.80 -10.15 -10.19
CA TYR A 61 5.35 -10.32 -9.98
C TYR A 61 4.50 -9.89 -11.20
N GLY A 62 5.09 -9.91 -12.39
CA GLY A 62 4.50 -9.41 -13.63
C GLY A 62 4.86 -7.96 -13.94
N ASN A 63 4.54 -7.54 -15.15
CA ASN A 63 4.97 -6.25 -15.72
C ASN A 63 4.26 -5.03 -15.10
N GLN A 64 3.22 -5.25 -14.28
CA GLN A 64 2.44 -4.20 -13.64
C GLN A 64 2.84 -3.97 -12.18
N SER A 65 3.70 -4.83 -11.60
CA SER A 65 4.11 -4.70 -10.21
C SER A 65 5.34 -3.81 -10.07
N PHE A 66 5.32 -2.97 -9.05
CA PHE A 66 6.37 -2.00 -8.78
C PHE A 66 6.50 -1.75 -7.28
N GLU A 67 7.60 -1.11 -6.91
CA GLU A 67 7.90 -0.71 -5.54
C GLU A 67 8.07 0.81 -5.49
N ILE A 68 7.69 1.42 -4.37
CA ILE A 68 8.05 2.81 -4.05
C ILE A 68 8.83 2.79 -2.75
N VAL A 69 9.99 3.43 -2.74
CA VAL A 69 10.93 3.39 -1.61
C VAL A 69 11.40 4.79 -1.24
N LEU A 70 11.35 5.10 0.06
CA LEU A 70 11.99 6.29 0.63
C LEU A 70 13.36 5.89 1.15
N LEU A 71 14.40 6.43 0.53
CA LEU A 71 15.79 6.14 0.84
C LEU A 71 16.40 7.26 1.68
N ASP A 72 17.07 6.89 2.77
CA ASP A 72 18.01 7.73 3.50
C ASP A 72 19.41 7.45 2.99
N ARG A 73 19.95 8.37 2.18
CA ARG A 73 21.27 8.24 1.56
C ARG A 73 22.41 8.47 2.54
N VAL A 74 22.17 9.22 3.61
CA VAL A 74 23.19 9.50 4.64
C VAL A 74 23.34 8.29 5.56
N GLY A 75 22.21 7.69 5.98
CA GLY A 75 22.18 6.49 6.82
C GLY A 75 22.27 5.17 6.06
N GLU A 76 22.28 5.20 4.73
CA GLU A 76 22.28 4.04 3.82
C GLU A 76 21.20 3.01 4.16
N ARG A 77 19.94 3.47 4.22
CA ARG A 77 18.80 2.66 4.66
C ARG A 77 17.50 3.06 3.98
N ILE A 78 16.54 2.14 4.03
CA ILE A 78 15.16 2.34 3.58
C ILE A 78 14.30 2.73 4.78
N LEU A 79 13.61 3.87 4.67
CA LEU A 79 12.71 4.39 5.69
C LEU A 79 11.24 4.04 5.43
N TYR A 80 10.87 3.89 4.16
CA TYR A 80 9.54 3.51 3.74
C TYR A 80 9.63 2.60 2.54
N TYR A 81 8.80 1.57 2.50
CA TYR A 81 8.73 0.63 1.40
C TYR A 81 7.27 0.30 1.12
N LEU A 82 6.84 0.53 -0.12
CA LEU A 82 5.52 0.21 -0.61
C LEU A 82 5.68 -0.74 -1.80
N PHE A 83 4.98 -1.86 -1.77
CA PHE A 83 4.91 -2.78 -2.89
C PHE A 83 3.50 -2.78 -3.49
N VAL A 84 3.41 -2.52 -4.79
CA VAL A 84 2.15 -2.46 -5.53
C VAL A 84 2.13 -3.56 -6.58
N THR A 85 1.05 -4.32 -6.64
CA THR A 85 0.90 -5.47 -7.54
C THR A 85 -0.55 -5.65 -7.96
N PRO A 86 -0.86 -6.21 -9.14
CA PRO A 86 -2.23 -6.57 -9.48
C PRO A 86 -2.88 -7.48 -8.43
N SER A 87 -4.15 -7.21 -8.14
CA SER A 87 -5.03 -8.14 -7.44
C SER A 87 -5.55 -9.17 -8.43
N TYR A 88 -5.32 -10.44 -8.14
CA TYR A 88 -5.84 -11.55 -8.97
C TYR A 88 -7.22 -12.02 -8.52
N GLN A 89 -7.72 -11.48 -7.40
CA GLN A 89 -9.03 -11.85 -6.85
C GLN A 89 -10.14 -10.90 -7.27
N VAL A 90 -9.77 -9.72 -7.75
CA VAL A 90 -10.72 -8.65 -7.95
C VAL A 90 -10.54 -8.09 -9.34
N ILE A 91 -11.58 -8.24 -10.15
CA ILE A 91 -11.75 -7.54 -11.41
C ILE A 91 -12.98 -6.68 -11.20
N PHE A 92 -12.83 -5.37 -11.35
CA PHE A 92 -13.93 -4.44 -11.14
C PHE A 92 -14.11 -3.61 -12.40
N GLU A 93 -15.33 -3.63 -12.94
CA GLU A 93 -15.67 -3.01 -14.24
C GLU A 93 -14.75 -3.44 -15.39
N GLY A 94 -14.30 -4.71 -15.38
CA GLY A 94 -13.43 -5.27 -16.42
C GLY A 94 -11.98 -4.77 -16.39
N LYS A 95 -11.58 -4.00 -15.36
CA LYS A 95 -10.21 -3.53 -15.16
C LYS A 95 -9.52 -4.29 -14.02
N ASN A 96 -8.21 -4.48 -14.17
CA ASN A 96 -7.37 -4.97 -13.07
C ASN A 96 -7.31 -3.90 -11.98
N VAL A 97 -7.59 -4.30 -10.74
CA VAL A 97 -7.35 -3.47 -9.57
C VAL A 97 -5.99 -3.83 -8.97
N MET A 98 -5.35 -2.87 -8.31
CA MET A 98 -4.03 -3.05 -7.70
C MET A 98 -4.18 -3.29 -6.20
N GLN A 99 -3.24 -3.99 -5.60
CA GLN A 99 -3.07 -4.11 -4.15
C GLN A 99 -1.78 -3.42 -3.77
N ALA A 100 -1.79 -2.77 -2.60
CA ALA A 100 -0.64 -2.06 -2.07
C ALA A 100 -0.29 -2.60 -0.67
N PHE A 101 0.98 -2.89 -0.44
CA PHE A 101 1.50 -3.39 0.84
C PHE A 101 2.58 -2.44 1.35
N SER A 102 2.42 -1.95 2.58
CA SER A 102 3.24 -0.85 3.11
C SER A 102 4.02 -1.29 4.34
N TRP A 103 5.34 -1.12 4.28
CA TRP A 103 6.23 -1.21 5.44
C TRP A 103 6.79 0.18 5.80
N ARG A 104 6.84 0.45 7.10
CA ARG A 104 7.36 1.68 7.68
C ARG A 104 8.47 1.33 8.65
N SER A 105 9.56 2.09 8.58
CA SER A 105 10.67 1.97 9.53
C SER A 105 10.20 2.20 10.98
N LEU A 106 10.81 1.47 11.92
CA LEU A 106 10.61 1.66 13.36
C LEU A 106 11.47 2.77 13.97
N TRP A 107 12.32 3.45 13.18
CA TRP A 107 13.11 4.59 13.65
C TRP A 107 12.22 5.82 13.90
N LEU A 108 11.98 6.11 15.18
CA LEU A 108 11.08 7.17 15.66
C LEU A 108 11.42 8.57 15.12
N ALA A 109 12.69 8.84 14.85
CA ALA A 109 13.16 10.16 14.38
C ALA A 109 12.48 10.61 13.07
N ASN A 110 11.94 9.68 12.28
CA ASN A 110 11.34 9.96 10.99
C ASN A 110 9.84 9.63 10.92
N ASP A 111 9.18 9.29 12.03
CA ASP A 111 7.82 8.72 11.97
C ASP A 111 6.78 9.69 11.38
N GLU A 112 6.85 10.97 11.74
CA GLU A 112 5.98 12.01 11.18
C GLU A 112 6.20 12.17 9.68
N LEU A 113 7.47 12.26 9.25
CA LEU A 113 7.84 12.37 7.85
C LEU A 113 7.40 11.12 7.06
N ILE A 114 7.64 9.93 7.57
CA ILE A 114 7.23 8.66 6.93
C ILE A 114 5.71 8.62 6.79
N SER A 115 4.98 9.05 7.81
CA SER A 115 3.52 9.13 7.77
C SER A 115 3.05 10.14 6.72
N HIS A 116 3.68 11.32 6.65
CA HIS A 116 3.38 12.32 5.63
C HIS A 116 3.65 11.80 4.21
N VAL A 117 4.82 11.19 3.98
CA VAL A 117 5.21 10.56 2.71
C VAL A 117 4.22 9.46 2.32
N CYS A 118 3.86 8.58 3.26
CA CYS A 118 2.89 7.51 3.03
C CYS A 118 1.54 8.08 2.59
N ASN A 119 1.04 9.13 3.26
CA ASN A 119 -0.23 9.74 2.91
C ASN A 119 -0.17 10.33 1.49
N ARG A 120 0.85 11.12 1.19
CA ARG A 120 1.06 11.71 -0.13
C ARG A 120 1.18 10.67 -1.24
N ILE A 121 1.88 9.56 -1.01
CA ILE A 121 1.96 8.46 -1.98
C ILE A 121 0.58 7.87 -2.26
N PHE A 122 -0.21 7.58 -1.23
CA PHE A 122 -1.54 7.04 -1.46
C PHE A 122 -2.44 8.03 -2.18
N ASP A 123 -2.57 9.23 -1.65
CA ASP A 123 -3.56 10.21 -2.11
C ASP A 123 -3.17 10.81 -3.47
N GLU A 124 -1.94 11.31 -3.62
CA GLU A 124 -1.50 12.06 -4.82
C GLU A 124 -0.93 11.17 -5.94
N TYR A 125 -0.49 9.96 -5.60
CA TYR A 125 0.12 9.06 -6.57
C TYR A 125 -0.77 7.87 -6.93
N LEU A 126 -1.14 7.06 -5.95
CA LEU A 126 -1.84 5.80 -6.19
C LEU A 126 -3.29 6.02 -6.61
N LEU A 127 -4.09 6.74 -5.83
CA LEU A 127 -5.54 6.86 -6.05
C LEU A 127 -5.90 7.61 -7.34
N HIS A 128 -4.99 8.45 -7.85
CA HIS A 128 -5.14 9.10 -9.16
C HIS A 128 -4.79 8.22 -10.36
N ARG A 129 -4.14 7.07 -10.15
CA ARG A 129 -3.60 6.23 -11.24
C ARG A 129 -4.16 4.82 -11.24
N PHE A 130 -4.60 4.35 -10.08
CA PHE A 130 -4.97 2.96 -9.87
C PHE A 130 -6.17 2.88 -8.94
N ARG A 131 -7.08 1.98 -9.29
CA ARG A 131 -8.04 1.45 -8.34
C ARG A 131 -7.33 0.51 -7.37
N ILE A 132 -7.34 0.85 -6.08
CA ILE A 132 -6.67 0.09 -5.02
C ILE A 132 -7.68 -0.79 -4.30
N ALA A 133 -7.46 -2.10 -4.32
CA ALA A 133 -8.16 -3.08 -3.51
C ALA A 133 -7.46 -3.26 -2.16
N VAL A 134 -8.23 -3.10 -1.09
CA VAL A 134 -7.83 -3.34 0.29
C VAL A 134 -8.58 -4.56 0.81
N LEU A 135 -7.84 -5.62 1.13
CA LEU A 135 -8.37 -6.91 1.55
C LEU A 135 -7.98 -7.21 3.00
N ALA A 136 -8.55 -8.27 3.57
CA ALA A 136 -8.21 -8.72 4.93
C ALA A 136 -6.70 -8.90 5.15
N ILE A 137 -5.96 -9.39 4.16
CA ILE A 137 -4.49 -9.54 4.24
C ILE A 137 -3.79 -8.20 4.51
N ASN A 138 -4.29 -7.09 3.95
CA ASN A 138 -3.77 -5.77 4.19
C ASN A 138 -4.06 -5.34 5.64
N ALA A 139 -5.29 -5.52 6.12
CA ALA A 139 -5.62 -5.24 7.52
C ALA A 139 -4.79 -6.08 8.52
N GLU A 140 -4.43 -7.32 8.16
CA GLU A 140 -3.57 -8.19 8.98
C GLU A 140 -2.10 -7.75 8.99
N LEU A 141 -1.58 -7.19 7.89
CA LEU A 141 -0.17 -6.80 7.76
C LEU A 141 0.11 -5.39 8.26
N GLU A 142 -0.73 -4.41 7.89
CA GLU A 142 -0.52 -3.00 8.21
C GLU A 142 -1.47 -2.45 9.29
N GLY A 143 -2.52 -3.21 9.65
CA GLY A 143 -3.49 -2.87 10.67
C GLY A 143 -4.77 -2.23 10.13
N MET A 144 -5.91 -2.56 10.75
CA MET A 144 -7.23 -2.02 10.37
C MET A 144 -7.26 -0.49 10.41
N SER A 145 -6.74 0.13 11.48
CA SER A 145 -6.74 1.59 11.63
C SER A 145 -5.97 2.31 10.52
N PHE A 146 -4.92 1.69 9.98
CA PHE A 146 -4.19 2.26 8.85
C PHE A 146 -5.07 2.31 7.60
N TRP A 147 -5.72 1.19 7.27
CA TRP A 147 -6.56 1.08 6.08
C TRP A 147 -7.88 1.85 6.20
N THR A 148 -8.49 1.90 7.39
CA THR A 148 -9.65 2.76 7.66
C THR A 148 -9.28 4.23 7.45
N LYS A 149 -8.08 4.69 7.86
CA LYS A 149 -7.62 6.06 7.55
C LYS A 149 -7.46 6.30 6.06
N ARG A 150 -6.98 5.30 5.28
CA ARG A 150 -6.89 5.42 3.81
C ARG A 150 -8.26 5.51 3.15
N ILE A 151 -9.24 4.73 3.63
CA ILE A 151 -10.65 4.81 3.20
C ILE A 151 -11.21 6.21 3.46
N LEU A 152 -11.05 6.73 4.68
CA LEU A 152 -11.52 8.07 5.05
C LEU A 152 -10.83 9.16 4.21
N SER A 153 -9.52 9.07 4.03
CA SER A 153 -8.74 9.98 3.17
C SER A 153 -9.24 9.98 1.71
N SER A 154 -9.57 8.79 1.19
CA SER A 154 -10.14 8.64 -0.15
C SER A 154 -11.46 9.41 -0.26
N LEU A 155 -12.37 9.24 0.70
CA LEU A 155 -13.64 9.97 0.74
C LEU A 155 -13.45 11.48 0.87
N SER A 156 -12.59 11.94 1.80
CA SER A 156 -12.36 13.37 2.03
C SER A 156 -11.76 14.08 0.81
N ASN A 157 -11.00 13.34 -0.01
CA ASN A 157 -10.40 13.84 -1.24
C ASN A 157 -11.29 13.63 -2.48
N GLY A 158 -12.53 13.16 -2.30
CA GLY A 158 -13.50 12.97 -3.38
C GLY A 158 -13.24 11.75 -4.28
N HIS A 159 -12.31 10.87 -3.90
CA HIS A 159 -12.11 9.62 -4.62
C HIS A 159 -13.22 8.63 -4.27
N PRO A 160 -13.78 7.93 -5.27
CA PRO A 160 -14.86 6.99 -5.03
C PRO A 160 -14.38 5.81 -4.17
N VAL A 161 -15.25 5.37 -3.26
CA VAL A 161 -15.02 4.22 -2.38
C VAL A 161 -16.17 3.23 -2.51
N TYR A 162 -15.83 1.96 -2.63
CA TYR A 162 -16.80 0.86 -2.66
C TYR A 162 -16.45 -0.25 -1.69
N ALA A 163 -17.45 -0.86 -1.08
CA ALA A 163 -17.37 -2.16 -0.44
C ALA A 163 -17.85 -3.24 -1.42
N TYR A 164 -17.01 -4.24 -1.67
CA TYR A 164 -17.28 -5.31 -2.62
C TYR A 164 -17.18 -6.68 -1.93
N ASP A 165 -18.18 -7.53 -2.11
CA ASP A 165 -18.19 -8.91 -1.63
C ASP A 165 -17.88 -9.87 -2.79
N LEU A 166 -16.74 -10.57 -2.70
CA LEU A 166 -16.25 -11.48 -3.74
C LEU A 166 -17.11 -12.73 -3.91
N ASN A 167 -17.90 -13.13 -2.90
CA ASN A 167 -18.78 -14.30 -3.02
C ASN A 167 -20.09 -13.94 -3.69
N THR A 168 -20.70 -12.84 -3.29
CA THR A 168 -22.02 -12.43 -3.80
C THR A 168 -21.92 -11.54 -5.03
N SER A 169 -20.72 -10.99 -5.32
CA SER A 169 -20.49 -9.94 -6.32
C SER A 169 -21.31 -8.67 -6.07
N GLU A 170 -21.79 -8.48 -4.84
CA GLU A 170 -22.49 -7.26 -4.44
C GLU A 170 -21.49 -6.13 -4.24
N CYS A 171 -21.84 -4.95 -4.75
CA CYS A 171 -21.04 -3.75 -4.66
C CYS A 171 -21.86 -2.62 -4.04
N TYR A 172 -21.32 -2.02 -2.99
CA TYR A 172 -21.95 -0.94 -2.25
C TYR A 172 -21.06 0.28 -2.33
N SER A 173 -21.62 1.41 -2.76
CA SER A 173 -20.87 2.66 -2.70
C SER A 173 -20.89 3.21 -1.29
N ILE A 174 -19.72 3.59 -0.78
CA ILE A 174 -19.55 4.23 0.52
C ILE A 174 -19.53 5.73 0.29
N GLN A 175 -20.42 6.46 0.96
CA GLN A 175 -20.70 7.87 0.66
C GLN A 175 -20.22 8.84 1.72
N ASP A 176 -19.97 8.36 2.95
CA ASP A 176 -19.71 9.24 4.09
C ASP A 176 -18.76 8.61 5.12
N GLU A 177 -18.07 9.47 5.86
CA GLU A 177 -17.09 9.05 6.87
C GLU A 177 -17.74 8.36 8.08
N LEU A 178 -18.99 8.71 8.43
CA LEU A 178 -19.66 8.19 9.62
C LEU A 178 -19.99 6.70 9.43
N SER A 179 -20.54 6.33 8.27
CA SER A 179 -20.81 4.93 7.93
C SER A 179 -19.53 4.10 7.87
N VAL A 180 -18.39 4.68 7.46
CA VAL A 180 -17.08 4.00 7.55
C VAL A 180 -16.75 3.61 8.98
N LEU A 181 -16.87 4.56 9.90
CA LEU A 181 -16.50 4.36 11.30
C LEU A 181 -17.45 3.42 12.05
N GLN A 182 -18.73 3.41 11.69
CA GLN A 182 -19.77 2.67 12.41
C GLN A 182 -20.11 1.32 11.79
N GLU A 183 -20.10 1.20 10.47
CA GLU A 183 -20.66 0.04 9.76
C GLU A 183 -19.62 -0.64 8.88
N TRP A 184 -19.00 0.09 7.96
CA TRP A 184 -18.13 -0.52 6.95
C TRP A 184 -16.84 -1.06 7.53
N SER A 185 -16.25 -0.42 8.54
CA SER A 185 -15.09 -0.98 9.25
C SER A 185 -15.44 -2.31 9.94
N LEU A 186 -16.65 -2.44 10.50
CA LEU A 186 -17.11 -3.70 11.09
C LEU A 186 -17.31 -4.76 9.99
N TRP A 187 -17.97 -4.38 8.91
CA TRP A 187 -18.25 -5.24 7.78
C TRP A 187 -16.96 -5.75 7.14
N LEU A 188 -16.01 -4.87 6.83
CA LEU A 188 -14.76 -5.22 6.17
C LEU A 188 -13.88 -6.13 7.04
N TRP A 189 -13.80 -5.88 8.35
CA TRP A 189 -12.69 -6.43 9.16
C TRP A 189 -13.08 -7.38 10.30
N GLN A 190 -14.25 -7.23 10.93
CA GLN A 190 -14.51 -7.91 12.21
C GLN A 190 -14.84 -9.40 12.09
N ASP A 191 -15.67 -9.78 11.11
CA ASP A 191 -15.97 -11.19 10.87
C ASP A 191 -14.85 -11.82 10.03
N LYS A 192 -13.84 -12.38 10.68
CA LYS A 192 -12.68 -12.99 10.00
C LYS A 192 -13.06 -14.04 8.93
N LYS A 193 -14.18 -14.75 9.09
CA LYS A 193 -14.62 -15.75 8.11
C LYS A 193 -15.16 -15.09 6.85
N LYS A 194 -15.82 -13.94 6.98
CA LYS A 194 -16.37 -13.18 5.84
C LYS A 194 -15.35 -12.19 5.28
N ALA A 195 -14.49 -11.61 6.11
CA ALA A 195 -13.51 -10.59 5.76
C ALA A 195 -12.58 -11.02 4.61
N ILE A 196 -12.28 -12.31 4.49
CA ILE A 196 -11.47 -12.84 3.38
C ILE A 196 -12.09 -12.59 2.00
N ASN A 197 -13.41 -12.45 1.93
CA ASN A 197 -14.16 -12.19 0.71
C ASN A 197 -14.65 -10.73 0.62
N ARG A 198 -14.24 -9.87 1.54
CA ARG A 198 -14.68 -8.47 1.58
C ARG A 198 -13.51 -7.56 1.21
N VAL A 199 -13.80 -6.62 0.33
CA VAL A 199 -12.80 -5.74 -0.26
C VAL A 199 -13.30 -4.31 -0.19
N ALA A 200 -12.43 -3.39 0.24
CA ALA A 200 -12.65 -1.98 -0.05
C ALA A 200 -11.92 -1.62 -1.34
N LEU A 201 -12.61 -0.97 -2.28
CA LEU A 201 -12.04 -0.44 -3.51
C LEU A 201 -11.94 1.07 -3.38
N LEU A 202 -10.75 1.61 -3.61
CA LEU A 202 -10.44 3.03 -3.49
C LEU A 202 -9.94 3.57 -4.83
N GLY A 203 -10.35 4.78 -5.19
CA GLY A 203 -9.89 5.44 -6.40
C GLY A 203 -10.67 5.06 -7.66
N GLU A 204 -10.33 5.74 -8.76
CA GLU A 204 -11.04 5.65 -10.05
C GLU A 204 -10.70 4.41 -10.88
#